data_AF-A0A3G9JU84-F1
#
_entry.id   AF-A0A3G9JU84-F1
#
_cell.length_a   1.000
_cell.length_b   1.000
_cell.length_c   1.000
_cell.angle_alpha   90.00
_cell.angle_beta   90.00
_cell.angle_gamma   90.00
#
_symmetry.space_group_name_H-M   'P 1'
#
loop_
_entity.id
_entity.type
_entity.pdbx_description
1 polymer ?
#
loop_
_entity_poly.entity_id
_entity_poly.type
_entity_poly.pdbx_seq_one_letter_code
_entity_poly.pdbx_strand_id
1 'polypeptide(L)'
;MKKGILLLTLFVLCGCTTSKKTSDASSTQLQNYRKALKIIENTKSFYDYSKDFETKLVFSNMGKYYTYDLIVHDPKIKMYKISALAYSSAIKDQYHPSIGIFDEESYTMVPGYVNKKKGYVKGFDLSGRVYRKTAIQMSLTYYTNKKYTHKVTRVIEVKP
;
A
#
# COMPACT_ATOMS: atom_id res chain seq x y z
N MET A 1 -28.76 13.91 -68.00
CA MET A 1 -29.40 13.92 -66.65
C MET A 1 -28.84 12.74 -65.87
N LYS A 2 -27.92 12.98 -64.91
CA LYS A 2 -28.10 12.68 -63.48
C LYS A 2 -28.46 11.20 -63.25
N LYS A 3 -27.54 10.29 -62.94
CA LYS A 3 -26.92 10.00 -61.62
C LYS A 3 -26.48 8.52 -61.73
N GLY A 4 -25.45 7.95 -61.12
CA GLY A 4 -24.48 8.36 -60.12
C GLY A 4 -23.68 7.09 -59.83
N ILE A 5 -22.35 7.21 -59.82
CA ILE A 5 -21.40 6.12 -59.57
C ILE A 5 -21.63 5.56 -58.17
N LEU A 6 -21.95 4.26 -58.07
CA LEU A 6 -21.98 3.53 -56.80
C LEU A 6 -20.56 3.04 -56.51
N LEU A 7 -19.75 3.93 -55.91
CA LEU A 7 -18.41 3.59 -55.43
C LEU A 7 -18.57 2.75 -54.15
N LEU A 8 -18.34 1.44 -54.27
CA LEU A 8 -18.30 0.51 -53.15
C LEU A 8 -16.99 0.73 -52.38
N THR A 9 -16.94 1.75 -51.53
CA THR A 9 -15.85 1.94 -50.57
C THR A 9 -15.95 0.89 -49.47
N LEU A 10 -15.16 -0.16 -49.64
CA LEU A 10 -14.78 -1.12 -48.62
C LEU A 10 -13.98 -0.38 -47.53
N PHE A 11 -14.66 0.24 -46.57
CA PHE A 11 -14.02 0.70 -45.34
C PHE A 11 -13.67 -0.54 -44.51
N VAL A 12 -12.43 -1.00 -44.70
CA VAL A 12 -11.74 -1.90 -43.79
C VAL A 12 -11.66 -1.20 -42.44
N LEU A 13 -12.63 -1.49 -41.57
CA LEU A 13 -12.52 -1.25 -40.14
C LEU A 13 -11.50 -2.25 -39.57
N CYS A 14 -10.22 -2.07 -39.92
CA CYS A 14 -9.13 -2.46 -39.05
C CYS A 14 -9.19 -1.51 -37.85
N GLY A 15 -10.12 -1.81 -36.93
CA GLY A 15 -10.03 -1.34 -35.57
C GLY A 15 -8.78 -1.97 -34.96
N CYS A 16 -7.63 -1.34 -35.18
CA CYS A 16 -6.50 -1.48 -34.28
C CYS A 16 -7.03 -1.03 -32.92
N THR A 17 -7.46 -1.99 -32.10
CA THR A 17 -7.53 -1.78 -30.65
C THR A 17 -6.08 -1.67 -30.20
N THR A 18 -5.45 -0.53 -30.48
CA THR A 18 -4.33 -0.07 -29.69
C THR A 18 -4.94 0.17 -28.31
N SER A 19 -4.92 -0.87 -27.48
CA SER A 19 -5.01 -0.70 -26.04
C SER A 19 -3.97 0.37 -25.73
N LYS A 20 -4.44 1.59 -25.49
CA LYS A 20 -3.61 2.64 -24.95
C LYS A 20 -3.07 2.03 -23.67
N LYS A 21 -1.79 1.64 -23.71
CA LYS A 21 -1.03 1.22 -22.54
C LYS A 21 -0.96 2.43 -21.61
N THR A 22 -1.99 2.60 -20.79
CA THR A 22 -1.93 3.45 -19.61
C THR A 22 -1.02 2.73 -18.62
N SER A 23 0.28 3.04 -18.73
CA SER A 23 1.35 2.92 -17.74
C SER A 23 1.57 1.55 -17.05
N ASP A 24 2.68 0.89 -17.39
CA ASP A 24 3.21 -0.29 -16.66
C ASP A 24 3.54 -0.02 -15.16
N ALA A 25 3.66 1.25 -14.75
CA ALA A 25 3.91 1.63 -13.36
C ALA A 25 2.67 1.43 -12.46
N SER A 26 1.49 1.87 -12.90
CA SER A 26 0.23 1.71 -12.15
C SER A 26 -0.17 0.24 -12.02
N SER A 27 0.10 -0.58 -13.05
CA SER A 27 -0.13 -2.02 -12.99
C SER A 27 0.80 -2.72 -11.98
N THR A 28 2.05 -2.28 -11.88
CA THR A 28 3.02 -2.84 -10.92
C THR A 28 2.70 -2.46 -9.47
N GLN A 29 2.34 -1.20 -9.20
CA GLN A 29 1.95 -0.75 -7.86
C GLN A 29 0.69 -1.49 -7.39
N LEU A 30 -0.31 -1.63 -8.26
CA LEU A 30 -1.52 -2.40 -7.96
C LEU A 30 -1.23 -3.88 -7.70
N GLN A 31 -0.28 -4.48 -8.42
CA GLN A 31 0.17 -5.84 -8.14
C GLN A 31 0.85 -5.94 -6.77
N ASN A 32 1.69 -4.97 -6.40
CA ASN A 32 2.34 -4.94 -5.08
C ASN A 32 1.32 -4.79 -3.95
N TYR A 33 0.32 -3.93 -4.13
CA TYR A 33 -0.82 -3.81 -3.21
C TYR A 33 -1.55 -5.16 -3.03
N ARG A 34 -1.89 -5.83 -4.13
CA ARG A 34 -2.56 -7.15 -4.08
C ARG A 34 -1.68 -8.23 -3.43
N LYS A 35 -0.36 -8.19 -3.64
CA LYS A 35 0.60 -9.10 -2.98
C LYS A 35 0.62 -8.86 -1.47
N ALA A 36 0.64 -7.60 -1.04
CA ALA A 36 0.61 -7.24 0.37
C ALA A 36 -0.67 -7.74 1.06
N LEU A 37 -1.84 -7.56 0.42
CA LEU A 37 -3.11 -8.15 0.91
C LEU A 37 -3.04 -9.67 1.02
N LYS A 38 -2.60 -10.36 -0.04
CA LYS A 38 -2.49 -11.82 -0.04
C LYS A 38 -1.53 -12.35 1.03
N ILE A 39 -0.47 -11.62 1.35
CA ILE A 39 0.44 -11.99 2.45
C ILE A 39 -0.33 -12.00 3.77
N ILE A 40 -1.15 -10.98 4.04
CA ILE A 40 -1.97 -10.91 5.24
C ILE A 40 -2.99 -12.04 5.26
N GLU A 41 -3.75 -12.23 4.17
CA GLU A 41 -4.79 -13.26 4.06
C GLU A 41 -4.27 -14.69 4.25
N ASN A 42 -3.05 -14.97 3.78
CA ASN A 42 -2.42 -16.29 3.92
C ASN A 42 -1.69 -16.49 5.25
N THR A 43 -1.57 -15.45 6.08
CA THR A 43 -0.92 -15.54 7.39
C THR A 43 -1.87 -16.18 8.39
N LYS A 44 -1.49 -17.34 8.94
CA LYS A 44 -2.31 -18.11 9.90
C LYS A 44 -2.15 -17.64 11.35
N SER A 45 -0.98 -17.11 11.69
CA SER A 45 -0.66 -16.62 13.02
C SER A 45 0.08 -15.29 12.92
N PHE A 46 -0.34 -14.35 13.75
CA PHE A 46 0.19 -12.99 13.77
C PHE A 46 1.01 -12.79 15.05
N TYR A 47 2.08 -12.01 14.92
CA TYR A 47 2.74 -11.44 16.08
C TYR A 47 2.02 -10.16 16.49
N ASP A 48 1.83 -9.97 17.79
CA ASP A 48 1.25 -8.75 18.37
C ASP A 48 2.31 -7.70 18.75
N TYR A 49 3.60 -8.03 18.55
CA TYR A 49 4.73 -7.13 18.75
C TYR A 49 5.82 -7.32 17.70
N SER A 50 6.74 -6.36 17.64
CA SER A 50 7.96 -6.43 16.82
C SER A 50 9.16 -6.07 17.69
N LYS A 51 10.31 -6.69 17.44
CA LYS A 51 11.59 -6.28 18.04
C LYS A 51 12.28 -5.18 17.23
N ASP A 52 11.78 -4.92 16.02
CA ASP A 52 12.42 -4.03 15.04
C ASP A 52 11.92 -2.59 15.17
N PHE A 53 10.73 -2.38 15.74
CA PHE A 53 10.01 -1.11 15.87
C PHE A 53 8.85 -1.25 16.86
N GLU A 54 8.32 -0.11 17.31
CA GLU A 54 7.14 -0.04 18.17
C GLU A 54 5.88 0.27 17.37
N THR A 55 4.73 -0.23 17.82
CA THR A 55 3.42 0.08 17.23
C THR A 55 2.42 0.63 18.24
N LYS A 56 1.51 1.45 17.74
CA LYS A 56 0.38 1.96 18.52
C LYS A 56 -0.86 2.05 17.64
N LEU A 57 -1.99 1.57 18.15
CA LEU A 57 -3.28 1.70 17.48
C LEU A 57 -4.16 2.66 18.27
N VAL A 58 -4.69 3.68 17.59
CA VAL A 58 -5.58 4.67 18.19
C VAL A 58 -6.88 4.71 17.41
N PHE A 59 -8.02 4.63 18.09
CA PHE A 59 -9.34 4.78 17.48
C PHE A 59 -10.00 6.08 17.92
N SER A 60 -10.60 6.80 16.96
CA SER A 60 -11.47 7.96 17.23
C SER A 60 -12.89 7.66 16.78
N ASN A 61 -13.88 7.98 17.63
CA ASN A 61 -15.29 7.74 17.34
C ASN A 61 -15.87 8.88 16.49
N MET A 62 -16.46 8.55 15.34
CA MET A 62 -17.10 9.48 14.41
C MET A 62 -18.64 9.36 14.42
N GLY A 63 -19.20 8.77 15.48
CA GLY A 63 -20.63 8.49 15.64
C GLY A 63 -21.06 7.20 14.95
N LYS A 64 -21.01 7.16 13.61
CA LYS A 64 -21.46 6.01 12.81
C LYS A 64 -20.37 5.00 12.45
N TYR A 65 -19.11 5.38 12.65
CA TYR A 65 -17.93 4.59 12.33
C TYR A 65 -16.75 5.11 13.19
N TYR A 66 -15.61 4.46 13.09
CA TYR A 66 -14.37 4.88 13.73
C TYR A 66 -13.33 5.24 12.67
N THR A 67 -12.52 6.26 12.93
CA THR A 67 -11.20 6.35 12.30
C THR A 67 -10.20 5.60 13.16
N TYR A 68 -9.17 5.04 12.54
CA TYR A 68 -8.02 4.50 13.24
C TYR A 68 -6.74 5.06 12.67
N ASP A 69 -5.73 5.18 13.53
CA ASP A 69 -4.34 5.43 13.17
C ASP A 69 -3.50 4.26 13.68
N LEU A 70 -2.98 3.45 12.76
CA LEU A 70 -1.95 2.46 13.07
C LEU A 70 -0.58 3.11 12.91
N ILE A 71 0.06 3.42 14.02
CA ILE A 71 1.33 4.14 14.09
C ILE A 71 2.47 3.12 14.21
N VAL A 72 3.47 3.25 13.34
CA VAL A 72 4.74 2.52 13.40
C VAL A 72 5.84 3.53 13.65
N HIS A 73 6.60 3.36 14.73
CA HIS A 73 7.57 4.36 15.18
C HIS A 73 8.72 3.74 15.96
N ASP A 74 9.68 4.57 16.35
CA ASP A 74 10.82 4.19 17.20
C ASP A 74 11.58 2.95 16.67
N PRO A 75 12.19 3.07 15.47
CA PRO A 75 12.93 1.97 14.87
C PRO A 75 14.09 1.54 15.77
N LYS A 76 14.24 0.24 15.97
CA LYS A 76 15.39 -0.38 16.66
C LYS A 76 16.48 -0.83 15.69
N ILE A 77 16.12 -0.99 14.42
CA ILE A 77 17.02 -1.35 13.32
C ILE A 77 16.87 -0.38 12.14
N LYS A 78 17.80 -0.45 11.19
CA LYS A 78 17.72 0.32 9.94
C LYS A 78 16.76 -0.38 8.97
N MET A 79 15.76 0.36 8.52
CA MET A 79 14.70 -0.13 7.63
C MET A 79 14.62 0.79 6.42
N TYR A 80 15.07 0.31 5.26
CA TYR A 80 15.12 1.10 4.03
C TYR A 80 14.02 0.70 3.06
N LYS A 81 13.54 1.68 2.28
CA LYS A 81 12.47 1.49 1.26
C LYS A 81 11.29 0.74 1.84
N ILE A 82 10.74 1.28 2.91
CA ILE A 82 9.60 0.74 3.63
C ILE A 82 8.38 0.78 2.71
N SER A 83 7.64 -0.33 2.72
CA SER A 83 6.32 -0.46 2.13
C SER A 83 5.42 -1.18 3.13
N ALA A 84 4.25 -0.63 3.42
CA ALA A 84 3.32 -1.22 4.37
C ALA A 84 1.87 -1.09 3.90
N LEU A 85 1.02 -2.01 4.36
CA LEU A 85 -0.42 -2.00 4.13
C LEU A 85 -1.13 -2.48 5.39
N ALA A 86 -2.12 -1.72 5.85
CA ALA A 86 -2.95 -2.07 7.00
C ALA A 86 -4.28 -2.66 6.56
N TYR A 87 -4.61 -3.84 7.05
CA TYR A 87 -5.83 -4.56 6.74
C TYR A 87 -6.80 -4.58 7.93
N SER A 88 -8.07 -4.41 7.60
CA SER A 88 -9.18 -4.62 8.52
C SER A 88 -10.34 -5.26 7.78
N SER A 89 -10.96 -6.29 8.38
CA SER A 89 -12.21 -6.88 7.90
C SER A 89 -13.42 -5.99 8.13
N ALA A 90 -13.30 -4.95 8.96
CA ALA A 90 -14.34 -3.98 9.24
C ALA A 90 -14.18 -2.68 8.43
N ILE A 91 -13.33 -2.69 7.40
CA ILE A 91 -13.03 -1.50 6.58
C ILE A 91 -14.31 -0.88 6.01
N LYS A 92 -14.37 0.45 6.09
CA LYS A 92 -15.43 1.27 5.49
C LYS A 92 -15.07 1.74 4.08
N ASP A 93 -13.78 1.93 3.84
CA ASP A 93 -13.23 2.44 2.58
C ASP A 93 -13.06 1.34 1.53
N GLN A 94 -12.98 1.74 0.26
CA GLN A 94 -12.77 0.79 -0.84
C GLN A 94 -11.37 0.17 -0.82
N TYR A 95 -10.38 0.91 -0.31
CA TYR A 95 -8.98 0.50 -0.24
C TYR A 95 -8.44 0.65 1.16
N HIS A 96 -7.62 -0.32 1.53
CA HIS A 96 -6.83 -0.32 2.75
C HIS A 96 -5.70 0.69 2.66
N PRO A 97 -5.40 1.44 3.74
CA PRO A 97 -4.32 2.42 3.72
C PRO A 97 -2.96 1.72 3.56
N SER A 98 -2.09 2.36 2.80
CA SER A 98 -0.75 1.87 2.51
C SER A 98 0.25 3.02 2.39
N ILE A 99 1.51 2.70 2.59
CA ILE A 99 2.66 3.60 2.40
C ILE A 99 3.74 2.88 1.61
N GLY A 100 4.48 3.62 0.78
CA GLY A 100 5.56 3.13 -0.08
C GLY A 100 5.12 2.15 -1.18
N ILE A 101 3.81 1.98 -1.41
CA ILE A 101 3.26 1.18 -2.52
C ILE A 101 2.93 2.09 -3.71
N PHE A 102 2.14 3.13 -3.47
CA PHE A 102 1.70 4.08 -4.49
C PHE A 102 2.51 5.39 -4.49
N ASP A 103 3.32 5.60 -3.46
CA ASP A 103 4.09 6.82 -3.28
C ASP A 103 5.29 6.86 -4.24
N GLU A 104 5.57 8.06 -4.76
CA GLU A 104 6.80 8.32 -5.52
C GLU A 104 8.04 8.38 -4.61
N GLU A 105 7.83 8.79 -3.35
CA GLU A 105 8.87 8.89 -2.34
C GLU A 105 9.15 7.54 -1.67
N SER A 106 10.41 7.34 -1.28
CA SER A 106 10.82 6.17 -0.49
C SER A 106 10.97 6.51 0.98
N TYR A 107 10.34 5.73 1.85
CA TYR A 107 10.42 5.91 3.29
C TYR A 107 11.54 5.05 3.89
N THR A 108 12.34 5.65 4.76
CA THR A 108 13.43 4.99 5.47
C THR A 108 13.37 5.36 6.94
N MET A 109 13.48 4.37 7.82
CA MET A 109 13.59 4.57 9.26
C MET A 109 14.98 4.14 9.73
N VAL A 110 15.69 5.05 10.40
CA VAL A 110 17.02 4.79 10.99
C VAL A 110 16.97 5.24 12.45
N PRO A 111 17.40 4.41 13.41
CA PRO A 111 17.40 4.77 14.83
C PRO A 111 18.14 6.09 15.06
N GLY A 112 17.48 7.04 15.72
CA GLY A 112 18.05 8.35 16.06
C GLY A 112 18.31 9.30 14.87
N TYR A 113 17.84 9.00 13.65
CA TYR A 113 18.10 9.84 12.47
C TYR A 113 16.83 10.23 11.72
N VAL A 114 16.66 11.53 11.48
CA VAL A 114 15.54 12.10 10.73
C VAL A 114 16.06 13.10 9.69
N ASN A 115 15.61 12.94 8.45
CA ASN A 115 15.81 13.89 7.37
C ASN A 115 14.66 13.74 6.37
N LYS A 116 13.56 14.46 6.63
CA LYS A 116 12.32 14.36 5.84
C LYS A 116 12.55 14.67 4.36
N LYS A 117 13.39 15.66 4.03
CA LYS A 117 13.74 16.02 2.65
C LYS A 117 14.41 14.87 1.87
N LYS A 118 14.96 13.87 2.56
CA LYS A 118 15.60 12.70 1.97
C LYS A 118 14.84 11.39 2.26
N GLY A 119 13.58 11.47 2.73
CA GLY A 119 12.76 10.30 3.05
C GLY A 119 13.13 9.56 4.34
N TYR A 120 13.98 10.14 5.20
CA TYR A 120 14.32 9.56 6.50
C TYR A 120 13.36 10.05 7.58
N VAL A 121 12.52 9.16 8.08
CA VAL A 121 11.42 9.46 9.02
C VAL A 121 11.61 8.72 10.34
N LYS A 122 11.01 9.25 11.41
CA LYS A 122 11.00 8.61 12.75
C LYS A 122 9.93 7.50 12.89
N GLY A 123 9.02 7.44 11.92
CA GLY A 123 7.81 6.62 11.94
C GLY A 123 6.83 7.08 10.88
N PHE A 124 5.73 6.35 10.73
CA PHE A 124 4.62 6.62 9.83
C PHE A 124 3.32 6.09 10.43
N ASP A 125 2.21 6.58 9.91
CA ASP A 125 0.86 6.16 10.25
C ASP A 125 0.15 5.58 9.03
N LEU A 126 -0.70 4.59 9.28
CA LEU A 126 -1.66 4.06 8.32
C LEU A 126 -3.05 4.35 8.87
N SER A 127 -3.70 5.36 8.30
CA SER A 127 -4.99 5.84 8.77
C SER A 127 -6.13 5.36 7.89
N GLY A 128 -7.19 4.83 8.51
CA GLY A 128 -8.35 4.33 7.78
C GLY A 128 -9.64 4.44 8.56
N ARG A 129 -10.75 4.09 7.91
CA ARG A 129 -12.08 4.08 8.54
C ARG A 129 -12.62 2.67 8.66
N VAL A 130 -13.23 2.35 9.80
CA VAL A 130 -13.85 1.05 10.07
C VAL A 130 -15.23 1.21 10.71
N TYR A 131 -16.14 0.28 10.43
CA TYR A 131 -17.49 0.30 11.03
C TYR A 131 -17.48 -0.03 12.53
N ARG A 132 -16.49 -0.81 13.00
CA ARG A 132 -16.32 -1.19 14.40
C ARG A 132 -14.83 -1.27 14.75
N LYS A 133 -14.48 -1.00 16.01
CA LYS A 133 -13.13 -1.26 16.52
C LYS A 133 -12.81 -2.74 16.35
N THR A 134 -11.63 -3.04 15.81
CA THR A 134 -11.15 -4.40 15.56
C THR A 134 -9.63 -4.36 15.54
N ALA A 135 -8.98 -5.51 15.70
CA ALA A 135 -7.56 -5.60 15.44
C ALA A 135 -7.26 -5.15 13.99
N ILE A 136 -6.15 -4.45 13.82
CA ILE A 136 -5.64 -4.01 12.53
C ILE A 136 -4.40 -4.86 12.22
N GLN A 137 -4.47 -5.60 11.11
CA GLN A 137 -3.36 -6.39 10.62
C GLN A 137 -2.48 -5.50 9.74
N MET A 138 -1.19 -5.73 9.68
CA MET A 138 -0.29 -4.98 8.81
C MET A 138 0.75 -5.89 8.19
N SER A 139 0.88 -5.79 6.87
CA SER A 139 2.08 -6.26 6.18
C SER A 139 3.08 -5.12 6.11
N LEU A 140 4.33 -5.41 6.43
CA LEU A 140 5.43 -4.46 6.40
C LEU A 140 6.63 -5.09 5.73
N THR A 141 7.15 -4.41 4.71
CA THR A 141 8.29 -4.84 3.92
C THR A 141 9.36 -3.77 3.94
N TYR A 142 10.60 -4.15 4.15
CA TYR A 142 11.74 -3.23 4.14
C TYR A 142 13.04 -3.97 3.82
N TYR A 143 14.10 -3.21 3.53
CA TYR A 143 15.45 -3.73 3.39
C TYR A 143 16.29 -3.39 4.61
N THR A 144 17.16 -4.31 5.05
CA THR A 144 18.04 -4.09 6.23
C THR A 144 19.36 -3.37 5.87
N ASN A 145 19.65 -3.19 4.59
CA ASN A 145 20.85 -2.52 4.11
C ASN A 145 20.57 -1.56 2.94
N LYS A 146 21.46 -0.57 2.77
CA LYS A 146 21.36 0.47 1.71
C LYS A 146 21.60 -0.08 0.30
N LYS A 147 22.18 -1.27 0.16
CA LYS A 147 22.37 -1.95 -1.13
C LYS A 147 21.11 -2.69 -1.59
N TYR A 148 20.06 -2.71 -0.77
CA TYR A 148 18.77 -3.35 -1.02
C TYR A 148 18.87 -4.85 -1.37
N THR A 149 19.80 -5.57 -0.73
CA THR A 149 20.00 -7.01 -1.01
C THR A 149 19.26 -7.93 -0.05
N HIS A 150 18.97 -7.47 1.17
CA HIS A 150 18.30 -8.27 2.20
C HIS A 150 16.92 -7.68 2.50
N LYS A 151 15.89 -8.29 1.92
CA LYS A 151 14.49 -7.90 2.07
C LYS A 151 13.85 -8.70 3.21
N VAL A 152 13.13 -8.01 4.08
CA VAL A 152 12.36 -8.59 5.18
C VAL A 152 10.89 -8.25 4.98
N THR A 153 10.02 -9.24 5.22
CA THR A 153 8.58 -9.06 5.33
C THR A 153 8.13 -9.48 6.73
N ARG A 154 7.34 -8.63 7.38
CA ARG A 154 6.68 -8.88 8.67
C ARG A 154 5.18 -8.75 8.48
N VAL A 155 4.44 -9.58 9.20
CA VAL A 155 2.99 -9.46 9.33
C VAL A 155 2.67 -9.43 10.81
N ILE A 156 2.02 -8.36 11.26
CA ILE A 156 1.66 -8.16 12.65
C ILE A 156 0.17 -7.86 12.78
N GLU A 157 -0.37 -8.08 13.97
CA GLU A 157 -1.75 -7.73 14.31
C GLU A 157 -1.73 -6.87 15.57
N VAL A 158 -2.24 -5.65 15.48
CA VAL A 158 -2.32 -4.73 16.62
C VAL A 158 -3.77 -4.67 17.09
N LYS A 159 -3.98 -4.99 18.38
CA LYS A 159 -5.31 -5.05 19.00
C LYS A 159 -5.74 -3.66 19.52
N PRO A 160 -7.05 -3.37 19.60
CA PRO A 160 -7.59 -2.11 20.11
C PRO A 160 -7.26 -1.82 21.58
#